data_AF-A0A662HS38-F1
#
_entry.id   AF-A0A662HS38-F1
#
_cell.length_a   1.000
_cell.length_b   1.000
_cell.length_c   1.000
_cell.angle_alpha   90.00
_cell.angle_beta   90.00
_cell.angle_gamma   90.00
#
_symmetry.space_group_name_H-M   'P 1'
#
loop_
_entity.id
_entity.type
_entity.pdbx_description
1 polymer ?
#
loop_
_entity_poly.entity_id
_entity_poly.type
_entity_poly.pdbx_seq_one_letter_code
_entity_poly.pdbx_strand_id
1 'polypeptide(L)'
;MRRKYPRNRDIEESILRVLSQVLVLHPDELPSTVITDLESRGFNTTFVSIKRIWRIYRDMVLKGKIYDVLHVLRENSRENVQ
;
A
#
# COMPACT_ATOMS: atom_id res chain seq x y z
N MET A 1 1.29 -14.45 -23.26
CA MET A 1 1.36 -13.00 -22.97
C MET A 1 2.30 -12.75 -21.80
N ARG A 2 3.27 -11.83 -21.91
CA ARG A 2 4.14 -11.46 -20.79
C ARG A 2 3.31 -10.64 -19.79
N ARG A 3 3.21 -11.09 -18.54
CA ARG A 3 2.56 -10.31 -17.47
C ARG A 3 3.26 -8.94 -17.37
N LYS A 4 2.47 -7.86 -17.32
CA LYS A 4 3.01 -6.50 -17.22
C LYS A 4 3.54 -6.25 -15.81
N TYR A 5 4.61 -5.48 -15.68
CA TYR A 5 5.08 -5.02 -14.38
C TYR A 5 4.21 -3.85 -13.90
N PRO A 6 3.84 -3.80 -12.61
CA PRO A 6 3.04 -2.72 -12.08
C PRO A 6 3.86 -1.43 -11.96
N ARG A 7 3.25 -0.33 -12.39
CA ARG A 7 3.72 1.03 -12.15
C ARG A 7 3.20 1.49 -10.78
N ASN A 8 3.69 2.64 -10.30
CA ASN A 8 3.28 3.14 -8.99
C ASN A 8 1.76 3.36 -8.91
N ARG A 9 1.13 3.83 -10.00
CA ARG A 9 -0.32 3.99 -10.08
C ARG A 9 -1.07 2.68 -9.89
N ASP A 10 -0.57 1.57 -10.45
CA ASP A 10 -1.20 0.26 -10.29
C ASP A 10 -1.15 -0.19 -8.81
N ILE A 11 -0.04 0.11 -8.12
CA ILE A 11 0.13 -0.17 -6.68
C ILE A 11 -0.78 0.75 -5.83
N GLU A 12 -0.89 2.05 -6.16
CA GLU A 12 -1.84 2.96 -5.50
C GLU A 12 -3.27 2.44 -5.60
N GLU A 13 -3.68 2.00 -6.80
CA GLU A 13 -5.00 1.41 -7.04
C GLU A 13 -5.22 0.13 -6.23
N SER A 14 -4.22 -0.75 -6.15
CA SER A 14 -4.31 -1.97 -5.32
C SER A 14 -4.40 -1.66 -3.83
N ILE A 15 -3.65 -0.68 -3.32
CA ILE A 15 -3.77 -0.22 -1.93
C ILE A 15 -5.20 0.25 -1.64
N LEU A 16 -5.78 1.08 -2.52
CA LEU A 16 -7.17 1.53 -2.37
C LEU A 16 -8.17 0.37 -2.34
N ARG A 17 -8.01 -0.60 -3.26
CA ARG A 17 -8.88 -1.79 -3.32
C ARG A 17 -8.81 -2.60 -2.04
N VAL A 18 -7.60 -2.93 -1.58
CA VAL A 18 -7.37 -3.69 -0.36
C VAL A 18 -8.01 -3.02 0.85
N LEU A 19 -7.76 -1.71 1.04
CA LEU A 19 -8.33 -0.96 2.15
C LEU A 19 -9.86 -0.82 2.07
N SER A 20 -10.45 -0.86 0.86
CA SER A 20 -11.91 -0.77 0.68
C SER A 20 -12.65 -2.08 0.91
N GLN A 21 -11.97 -3.23 0.80
CA GLN A 21 -12.58 -4.55 0.86
C GLN A 21 -12.50 -5.21 2.23
N VAL A 22 -11.58 -4.76 3.08
CA VAL A 22 -11.29 -5.37 4.37
C VAL A 22 -11.71 -4.42 5.49
N LEU A 23 -12.62 -4.89 6.36
CA LEU A 23 -13.10 -4.10 7.50
C LEU A 23 -12.01 -3.83 8.53
N VAL A 24 -11.11 -4.80 8.75
CA VAL A 24 -9.95 -4.71 9.65
C VAL A 24 -8.76 -5.43 9.00
N LEU A 25 -7.71 -4.67 8.68
CA LEU A 25 -6.47 -5.18 8.10
C LEU A 25 -5.32 -4.85 9.04
N HIS A 26 -4.52 -5.85 9.43
CA HIS A 26 -3.32 -5.57 10.21
C HIS A 26 -2.24 -4.93 9.32
N PRO A 27 -1.46 -3.94 9.80
CA PRO A 27 -0.42 -3.29 9.00
C PRO A 27 0.52 -4.26 8.27
N ASP A 28 0.96 -5.32 8.96
CA ASP A 28 1.88 -6.33 8.40
C ASP A 28 1.29 -7.14 7.24
N GLU A 29 -0.04 -7.17 7.11
CA GLU A 29 -0.74 -7.89 6.05
C GLU A 29 -0.87 -7.05 4.77
N LEU A 30 -0.83 -5.71 4.88
CA LEU A 30 -1.00 -4.83 3.72
C LEU A 30 -0.10 -5.22 2.53
N PRO A 31 1.21 -5.47 2.70
CA PRO A 31 2.08 -5.77 1.57
C PRO A 31 1.70 -7.06 0.84
N SER A 32 1.37 -8.13 1.58
CA SER A 32 1.02 -9.42 0.98
C SER A 32 -0.33 -9.32 0.27
N THR A 33 -1.33 -8.66 0.87
CA THR A 33 -2.65 -8.48 0.24
C THR A 33 -2.57 -7.62 -1.02
N VAL A 34 -1.74 -6.58 -1.05
CA VAL A 34 -1.51 -5.76 -2.25
C VAL A 34 -0.85 -6.57 -3.37
N ILE A 35 0.13 -7.43 -3.03
CA ILE A 35 0.76 -8.33 -4.00
C ILE A 35 -0.28 -9.30 -4.58
N THR A 36 -1.11 -9.91 -3.74
CA THR A 36 -2.18 -10.82 -4.19
C THR A 36 -3.19 -10.12 -5.11
N ASP A 37 -3.63 -8.90 -4.78
CA ASP A 37 -4.53 -8.13 -5.65
C ASP A 37 -3.87 -7.86 -7.02
N LEU A 38 -2.62 -7.41 -7.05
CA LEU A 38 -1.88 -7.18 -8.30
C LEU A 38 -1.73 -8.45 -9.14
N GLU A 39 -1.39 -9.58 -8.53
CA GLU A 39 -1.26 -10.87 -9.22
C GLU A 39 -2.60 -11.37 -9.77
N SER A 40 -3.68 -11.20 -9.01
CA SER A 40 -5.05 -11.55 -9.47
C SER A 40 -5.46 -10.72 -10.69
N ARG A 41 -4.95 -9.49 -10.80
CA ARG A 41 -5.14 -8.58 -11.94
C ARG A 41 -4.16 -8.86 -13.10
N GLY A 42 -3.32 -9.88 -12.99
CA GLY A 42 -2.42 -10.34 -14.05
C GLY A 42 -1.06 -9.63 -14.11
N PHE A 43 -0.69 -8.88 -13.06
CA PHE A 43 0.63 -8.25 -12.99
C PHE A 43 1.74 -9.25 -12.58
N ASN A 44 2.97 -8.92 -12.96
CA ASN A 44 4.17 -9.56 -12.43
C ASN A 44 4.72 -8.72 -11.29
N THR A 45 4.74 -9.28 -10.09
CA THR A 45 5.10 -8.63 -8.81
C THR A 45 6.54 -8.90 -8.37
N THR A 46 7.36 -9.61 -9.17
CA THR A 46 8.75 -10.00 -8.80
C THR A 46 9.60 -8.82 -8.33
N PHE A 47 9.34 -7.60 -8.82
CA PHE A 47 10.07 -6.37 -8.45
C PHE A 47 9.26 -5.41 -7.55
N VAL A 48 8.17 -5.88 -6.94
CA VAL A 48 7.37 -5.12 -5.98
C VAL A 48 7.84 -5.50 -4.58
N SER A 49 8.68 -4.66 -3.98
CA SER A 49 9.14 -4.86 -2.61
C SER A 49 8.17 -4.29 -1.58
N ILE A 50 8.19 -4.87 -0.37
CA ILE A 50 7.45 -4.38 0.80
C ILE A 50 7.72 -2.88 1.04
N LYS A 51 9.00 -2.48 0.99
CA LYS A 51 9.42 -1.08 1.13
C LYS A 51 8.78 -0.17 0.07
N ARG A 52 8.62 -0.63 -1.16
CA ARG A 52 7.98 0.15 -2.23
C ARG A 52 6.49 0.35 -1.96
N ILE A 53 5.79 -0.67 -1.49
CA ILE A 53 4.37 -0.59 -1.14
C ILE A 53 4.17 0.42 0.00
N TRP A 54 4.94 0.29 1.09
CA TRP A 54 4.85 1.21 2.23
C TRP A 54 5.20 2.66 1.87
N ARG A 55 6.22 2.86 1.02
CA ARG A 55 6.54 4.20 0.52
C ARG A 55 5.35 4.80 -0.24
N ILE A 56 4.68 4.02 -1.08
CA ILE A 56 3.52 4.49 -1.85
C ILE A 56 2.33 4.76 -0.91
N TYR A 57 2.04 3.88 0.05
CA TYR A 57 1.02 4.14 1.08
C TYR A 57 1.29 5.45 1.82
N ARG A 58 2.51 5.64 2.32
CA ARG A 58 2.94 6.86 3.00
C ARG A 58 2.73 8.09 2.12
N ASP A 59 3.17 8.03 0.86
CA ASP A 59 3.01 9.12 -0.10
C ASP A 59 1.52 9.43 -0.34
N MET A 60 0.65 8.42 -0.38
CA MET A 60 -0.79 8.62 -0.54
C MET A 60 -1.42 9.32 0.67
N VAL A 61 -1.04 8.92 1.89
CA VAL A 61 -1.51 9.56 3.13
C VAL A 61 -1.02 11.01 3.22
N LEU A 62 0.28 11.24 3.04
CA LEU A 62 0.88 12.57 3.14
C LEU A 62 0.34 13.56 2.10
N LYS A 63 -0.05 13.06 0.92
CA LYS A 63 -0.69 13.86 -0.14
C LYS A 63 -2.21 14.00 0.03
N GLY A 64 -2.80 13.44 1.10
CA GLY A 64 -4.23 13.49 1.36
C GLY A 64 -5.10 12.67 0.40
N LYS A 65 -4.51 11.71 -0.34
CA LYS A 65 -5.28 10.81 -1.22
C LYS A 65 -6.10 9.80 -0.42
N ILE A 66 -5.60 9.39 0.75
CA ILE A 66 -6.26 8.50 1.70
C ILE A 66 -5.99 8.99 3.12
N TYR A 67 -6.83 8.60 4.07
CA TYR A 67 -6.52 8.73 5.49
C TYR A 67 -5.50 7.67 5.93
N ASP A 68 -4.83 7.89 7.05
CA ASP A 68 -3.97 6.87 7.69
C ASP A 68 -4.83 5.76 8.34
N VAL A 69 -5.45 4.93 7.51
CA VAL A 69 -6.38 3.86 7.93
C VAL A 69 -5.69 2.85 8.84
N LEU A 70 -4.40 2.60 8.61
CA LEU A 70 -3.61 1.64 9.38
C LEU A 70 -2.94 2.27 10.61
N HIS A 71 -3.11 3.58 10.83
CA HIS A 71 -2.56 4.33 11.96
C HIS A 71 -1.01 4.27 12.12
N VAL A 72 -0.27 3.83 11.10
CA VAL A 72 1.18 3.61 11.16
C VAL A 72 2.03 4.88 11.00
N LEU A 73 1.45 6.01 10.61
CA LEU A 73 2.20 7.25 10.38
C LEU A 73 2.08 8.23 11.54
N ARG A 74 0.98 8.19 12.30
CA ARG A 74 0.72 9.16 13.38
C ARG A 74 1.69 9.05 14.56
N GLU A 75 2.26 7.87 14.83
CA GLU A 75 3.18 7.68 15.96
C GLU A 75 4.46 8.51 15.83
N ASN A 76 4.95 8.74 14.60
CA ASN A 76 6.16 9.53 14.37
C ASN A 76 5.97 11.06 14.53
N SER A 77 4.73 11.53 14.72
CA SER A 77 4.42 12.97 14.82
C SER A 77 4.32 13.48 16.26
N ARG A 78 4.42 12.60 17.27
CA ARG A 78 4.36 12.96 18.70
C ARG A 78 5.72 13.03 19.39
N GLU A 79 6.81 12.62 18.73
CA GLU A 79 8.15 12.58 19.34
C GLU A 79 9.00 13.84 19.09
N ASN A 80 8.51 14.83 18.32
CA ASN A 80 9.24 16.09 18.10
C ASN A 80 8.77 17.24 19.00
N VAL A 81 8.17 16.93 20.15
CA VAL A 81 7.92 17.89 21.22
C VAL A 81 8.57 17.35 22.49
N GLN A 82 9.89 17.50 22.57
CA GLN A 82 10.62 17.42 23.83
C GLN A 82 11.73 18.48 23.84
#